data_AF-A0A816UGV5-F1
#
_entry.id   AF-A0A816UGV5-F1
#
_cell.length_a   1.000
_cell.length_b   1.000
_cell.length_c   1.000
_cell.angle_alpha   90.00
_cell.angle_beta   90.00
_cell.angle_gamma   90.00
#
_symmetry.space_group_name_H-M   'P 1'
#
loop_
_entity.id
_entity.type
_entity.pdbx_description
1 polymer ?
#
loop_
_entity_poly.entity_id
_entity_poly.type
_entity_poly.pdbx_seq_one_letter_code
_entity_poly.pdbx_strand_id
1 'polypeptide(L)'
;MKYVECFENVFQDQSDIVYRLENVKLRNVAKFFAHLLVTDAISWRILRSPVLTNEDTTSSSRVYMKNLFLELAESIAFSLFSRTLVEYFDGLFPRNDPKKTRFSINFFTSIGRSDLTDDLQEFIRANRC
;
A
#
# COMPACT_ATOMS: atom_id res chain seq x y z
N MET A 1 -23.40 -11.34 -0.96
CA MET A 1 -22.30 -10.37 -1.08
C MET A 1 -22.52 -9.02 -0.38
N LYS A 2 -23.60 -8.80 0.39
CA LYS A 2 -23.91 -7.50 1.01
C LYS A 2 -22.81 -6.91 1.93
N TYR A 3 -22.01 -7.76 2.58
CA TYR A 3 -21.01 -7.31 3.55
C TYR A 3 -19.65 -6.97 2.92
N VAL A 4 -19.30 -7.56 1.77
CA VAL A 4 -18.00 -7.32 1.10
C VAL A 4 -17.90 -5.86 0.70
N GLU A 5 -18.90 -5.35 -0.01
CA GLU A 5 -18.98 -3.95 -0.42
C GLU A 5 -18.98 -2.99 0.78
N CYS A 6 -19.64 -3.36 1.90
CA CYS A 6 -19.56 -2.57 3.12
C CYS A 6 -18.13 -2.48 3.66
N PHE A 7 -17.37 -3.58 3.70
CA PHE A 7 -15.99 -3.55 4.14
C PHE A 7 -15.07 -2.78 3.17
N GLU A 8 -15.31 -2.89 1.86
CA GLU A 8 -14.60 -2.10 0.86
C GLU A 8 -14.85 -0.60 1.02
N ASN A 9 -16.10 -0.19 1.26
CA ASN A 9 -16.45 1.20 1.55
C ASN A 9 -15.82 1.69 2.86
N VAL A 10 -15.87 0.87 3.92
CA VAL A 10 -15.23 1.22 5.20
C VAL A 10 -13.72 1.37 5.05
N PHE A 11 -13.07 0.61 4.16
CA PHE A 11 -11.65 0.81 3.87
C PHE A 11 -11.36 2.19 3.26
N GLN A 12 -12.20 2.63 2.32
CA GLN A 12 -12.07 3.97 1.72
C GLN A 12 -12.32 5.06 2.77
N ASP A 13 -13.43 4.97 3.50
CA ASP A 13 -13.78 5.93 4.55
C ASP A 13 -12.69 6.01 5.63
N GLN A 14 -12.10 4.88 6.02
CA GLN A 14 -11.03 4.85 7.01
C GLN A 14 -9.73 5.47 6.51
N SER A 15 -9.43 5.35 5.21
CA SER A 15 -8.26 6.00 4.62
C SER A 15 -8.36 7.52 4.74
N ASP A 16 -9.57 8.08 4.67
CA ASP A 16 -9.82 9.52 4.82
C ASP A 16 -9.73 10.00 6.27
N ILE A 17 -10.18 9.19 7.25
CA ILE A 17 -10.24 9.60 8.66
C ILE A 17 -9.14 9.02 9.55
N VAL A 18 -8.17 8.31 8.95
CA VAL A 18 -7.02 7.67 9.61
C VAL A 18 -6.27 8.61 10.57
N TYR A 19 -6.23 9.91 10.26
CA TYR A 19 -5.59 10.92 11.11
C TYR A 19 -6.22 11.07 12.51
N ARG A 20 -7.46 10.60 12.71
CA ARG A 20 -8.17 10.65 14.00
C ARG A 20 -7.84 9.48 14.92
N LEU A 21 -7.10 8.49 14.43
CA LEU A 21 -6.80 7.27 15.17
C LEU A 21 -5.43 7.36 15.85
N GLU A 22 -5.37 6.86 17.09
CA GLU A 22 -4.12 6.68 17.82
C GLU A 22 -3.30 5.51 17.25
N ASN A 23 -1.97 5.53 17.47
CA ASN A 23 -1.02 4.57 16.90
C ASN A 23 -1.41 3.09 17.08
N VAL A 24 -1.95 2.72 18.24
CA VAL A 24 -2.38 1.34 18.50
C VAL A 24 -3.58 0.95 17.62
N LYS A 25 -4.56 1.86 17.49
CA LYS A 25 -5.75 1.65 16.64
C LYS A 25 -5.37 1.60 15.17
N LEU A 26 -4.47 2.48 14.72
CA LEU A 26 -3.92 2.47 13.36
C LEU A 26 -3.35 1.10 12.99
N ARG A 27 -2.51 0.54 13.85
CA ARG A 27 -1.93 -0.79 13.65
C ARG A 27 -2.99 -1.87 13.60
N ASN A 28 -3.98 -1.85 14.50
CA ASN A 28 -5.02 -2.88 14.54
C ASN A 28 -5.90 -2.84 13.29
N VAL A 29 -6.30 -1.65 12.83
CA VAL A 29 -7.10 -1.48 11.61
C VAL A 29 -6.30 -1.91 10.38
N ALA A 30 -5.01 -1.58 10.32
CA ALA A 30 -4.15 -2.02 9.22
C ALA A 30 -4.04 -3.55 9.15
N LYS A 31 -3.81 -4.22 10.28
CA LYS A 31 -3.75 -5.69 10.36
C LYS A 31 -5.07 -6.34 9.97
N PHE A 32 -6.19 -5.77 10.41
CA PHE A 32 -7.53 -6.25 10.07
C PHE A 32 -7.75 -6.25 8.55
N PHE A 33 -7.49 -5.13 7.88
CA PHE A 33 -7.66 -5.05 6.42
C PHE A 33 -6.64 -5.86 5.63
N ALA A 34 -5.40 -5.96 6.10
CA ALA A 34 -4.41 -6.85 5.52
C ALA A 34 -4.92 -8.31 5.53
N HIS A 35 -5.48 -8.76 6.65
CA HIS A 35 -6.03 -10.11 6.74
C HIS A 35 -7.19 -10.36 5.78
N LEU A 36 -8.10 -9.38 5.63
CA LEU A 36 -9.22 -9.49 4.68
C LEU A 36 -8.72 -9.59 3.22
N LEU A 37 -7.66 -8.86 2.87
CA LEU A 37 -7.05 -8.93 1.54
C LEU A 37 -6.36 -10.27 1.29
N VAL A 38 -5.55 -10.73 2.26
CA VAL A 38 -4.79 -11.99 2.15
C VAL A 38 -5.71 -13.21 2.05
N THR A 39 -6.88 -13.15 2.68
CA THR A 39 -7.87 -14.24 2.66
C THR A 39 -8.86 -14.12 1.50
N ASP A 40 -8.63 -13.19 0.55
CA ASP A 40 -9.52 -12.87 -0.57
C ASP A 40 -10.98 -12.58 -0.14
N ALA A 41 -11.17 -12.08 1.09
CA ALA A 41 -12.47 -11.71 1.63
C ALA A 41 -12.99 -10.36 1.09
N ILE A 42 -12.09 -9.50 0.62
CA ILE A 42 -12.37 -8.23 -0.08
C ILE A 42 -11.47 -8.08 -1.30
N SER A 43 -11.90 -7.30 -2.29
CA SER A 43 -11.13 -7.13 -3.52
C SER A 43 -9.87 -6.30 -3.31
N TRP A 44 -8.75 -6.75 -3.88
CA TRP A 44 -7.50 -5.99 -4.02
C TRP A 44 -7.68 -4.63 -4.72
N ARG A 45 -8.78 -4.44 -5.46
CA ARG A 45 -9.14 -3.18 -6.12
C ARG A 45 -9.19 -1.98 -5.17
N ILE A 46 -9.46 -2.20 -3.88
CA ILE A 46 -9.47 -1.12 -2.87
C ILE A 46 -8.11 -0.41 -2.74
N LEU A 47 -7.01 -1.07 -3.13
CA LEU A 47 -5.66 -0.52 -3.09
C LEU A 47 -5.31 0.38 -4.29
N ARG A 48 -6.21 0.54 -5.27
CA ARG A 48 -6.04 1.55 -6.32
C ARG A 48 -6.22 2.98 -5.82
N SER A 49 -7.02 3.16 -4.78
CA SER A 49 -7.33 4.46 -4.19
C SER A 49 -6.17 5.09 -3.41
N PRO A 50 -5.43 4.37 -2.54
CA PRO A 50 -4.33 4.97 -1.81
C PRO A 50 -3.18 5.38 -2.73
N VAL A 51 -3.05 6.69 -2.95
CA VAL A 51 -1.91 7.28 -3.65
C VAL A 51 -0.79 7.55 -2.63
N LEU A 52 0.34 6.86 -2.76
CA LEU A 52 1.55 7.16 -1.99
C LEU A 52 2.25 8.39 -2.58
N THR A 53 1.73 9.59 -2.31
CA THR A 53 2.36 10.87 -2.67
C THR A 53 2.76 11.66 -1.43
N ASN A 54 3.82 12.47 -1.56
CA ASN A 54 4.26 13.41 -0.52
C ASN A 54 3.20 14.45 -0.17
N GLU A 55 2.36 14.81 -1.14
CA GLU A 55 1.35 15.87 -1.00
C GLU A 55 0.08 15.37 -0.31
N ASP A 56 -0.25 14.07 -0.41
CA ASP A 56 -1.51 13.50 0.10
C ASP A 56 -1.35 12.63 1.36
N THR A 57 -0.13 12.47 1.91
CA THR A 57 0.11 11.58 3.06
C THR A 57 0.39 12.32 4.37
N THR A 58 -0.53 12.22 5.34
CA THR A 58 -0.30 12.67 6.73
C THR A 58 0.57 11.68 7.50
N SER A 59 1.13 12.09 8.66
CA SER A 59 1.93 11.19 9.52
C SER A 59 1.17 9.93 9.93
N SER A 60 -0.12 10.04 10.26
CA SER A 60 -0.97 8.89 10.61
C SER A 60 -1.20 7.97 9.41
N SER A 61 -1.41 8.55 8.20
CA SER A 61 -1.54 7.78 6.97
C SER A 61 -0.27 6.97 6.69
N ARG A 62 0.91 7.57 6.88
CA ARG A 62 2.20 6.85 6.75
C ARG A 62 2.31 5.69 7.74
N VAL A 63 1.90 5.88 9.00
CA VAL A 63 1.90 4.81 10.01
C VAL A 63 0.93 3.70 9.62
N TYR A 64 -0.28 4.04 9.19
CA TYR A 64 -1.27 3.07 8.72
C TYR A 64 -0.75 2.25 7.55
N MET A 65 -0.29 2.91 6.49
CA MET A 65 0.26 2.28 5.28
C MET A 65 1.46 1.40 5.60
N LYS A 66 2.36 1.86 6.48
CA LYS A 66 3.49 1.05 6.95
C LYS A 66 3.01 -0.27 7.54
N ASN A 67 2.06 -0.23 8.49
CA ASN A 67 1.57 -1.45 9.14
C ASN A 67 0.82 -2.35 8.15
N LEU A 68 0.05 -1.76 7.22
CA LEU A 68 -0.70 -2.50 6.21
C LEU A 68 0.25 -3.28 5.28
N PHE A 69 1.25 -2.61 4.71
CA PHE A 69 2.19 -3.25 3.79
C PHE A 69 3.13 -4.23 4.47
N LEU A 70 3.55 -3.98 5.72
CA LEU A 70 4.33 -4.96 6.47
C LEU A 70 3.52 -6.26 6.66
N GLU A 71 2.27 -6.16 7.09
CA GLU A 71 1.42 -7.34 7.31
C GLU A 71 1.12 -8.09 6.01
N LEU A 72 0.78 -7.37 4.93
CA LEU A 72 0.54 -7.96 3.61
C LEU A 72 1.77 -8.71 3.11
N ALA A 73 2.93 -8.11 3.28
CA ALA A 73 4.16 -8.63 2.73
C ALA A 73 4.80 -9.70 3.63
N GLU A 74 4.39 -9.82 4.90
CA GLU A 74 4.63 -11.00 5.75
C GLU A 74 3.71 -12.17 5.38
N SER A 75 2.47 -11.87 5.00
CA SER A 75 1.43 -12.88 4.76
C SER A 75 1.44 -13.45 3.35
N ILE A 76 2.01 -12.74 2.37
CA ILE A 76 2.03 -13.13 0.96
C ILE A 76 3.46 -13.41 0.51
N ALA A 77 3.67 -14.56 -0.11
CA ALA A 77 4.93 -14.85 -0.78
C ALA A 77 5.21 -13.78 -1.85
N PHE A 78 6.40 -13.17 -1.80
CA PHE A 78 6.84 -12.05 -2.66
C PHE A 78 6.49 -12.23 -4.15
N SER A 79 6.56 -13.45 -4.68
CA SER A 79 6.25 -13.78 -6.07
C SER A 79 4.81 -13.53 -6.48
N LEU A 80 3.85 -13.60 -5.55
CA LEU A 80 2.44 -13.30 -5.80
C LEU A 80 2.18 -11.80 -5.77
N PHE A 81 2.85 -11.09 -4.86
CA PHE A 81 2.66 -9.65 -4.68
C PHE A 81 3.12 -8.86 -5.91
N SER A 82 4.21 -9.28 -6.55
CA SER A 82 4.81 -8.57 -7.69
C SER A 82 4.23 -8.91 -9.07
N ARG A 83 3.50 -10.02 -9.22
CA ARG A 83 2.98 -10.45 -10.54
C ARG A 83 1.48 -10.27 -10.70
N THR A 84 0.70 -10.56 -9.66
CA THR A 84 -0.77 -10.63 -9.79
C THR A 84 -1.44 -9.31 -9.38
N LEU A 85 -0.76 -8.49 -8.58
CA LEU A 85 -1.36 -7.30 -7.97
C LEU A 85 -0.89 -5.99 -8.58
N VAL A 86 0.00 -6.03 -9.57
CA VAL A 86 0.59 -4.85 -10.24
C VAL A 86 -0.49 -3.88 -10.73
N GLU A 87 -1.57 -4.41 -11.32
CA GLU A 87 -2.68 -3.60 -11.85
C GLU A 87 -3.52 -2.88 -10.78
N TYR A 88 -3.36 -3.25 -9.50
CA TYR A 88 -4.00 -2.59 -8.36
C TYR A 88 -3.05 -1.64 -7.65
N PHE A 89 -1.78 -1.61 -8.06
CA PHE A 89 -0.70 -0.91 -7.39
C PHE A 89 -0.15 0.28 -8.17
N ASP A 90 -0.82 0.76 -9.22
CA ASP A 90 -0.37 1.94 -9.98
C ASP A 90 -0.10 3.17 -9.08
N GLY A 91 -0.90 3.36 -8.03
CA GLY A 91 -0.71 4.42 -7.03
C GLY A 91 0.43 4.16 -6.03
N LEU A 92 0.85 2.90 -5.87
CA LEU A 92 1.90 2.48 -4.94
C LEU A 92 3.26 2.35 -5.63
N PHE A 93 3.28 1.96 -6.89
CA PHE A 93 4.48 1.74 -7.71
C PHE A 93 4.44 2.59 -9.00
N PRO A 94 4.31 3.91 -8.89
CA PRO A 94 4.15 4.78 -10.04
C PRO A 94 5.41 4.77 -10.91
N ARG A 95 5.25 4.59 -12.22
CA ARG A 95 6.33 4.67 -13.23
C ARG A 95 6.23 5.89 -14.15
N ASN A 96 5.17 6.69 -13.99
CA ASN A 96 4.88 7.86 -14.83
C ASN A 96 5.53 9.17 -14.34
N ASP A 97 5.83 9.27 -13.03
CA ASP A 97 6.41 10.46 -12.41
C ASP A 97 7.64 10.07 -11.57
N PRO A 98 8.86 10.47 -11.99
CA PRO A 98 10.10 10.14 -11.28
C PRO A 98 10.11 10.56 -9.79
N LYS A 99 9.41 11.64 -9.42
CA LYS A 99 9.31 12.07 -8.02
C LYS A 99 8.47 11.08 -7.21
N LYS A 100 7.32 10.65 -7.74
CA LYS A 100 6.45 9.66 -7.10
C LYS A 100 7.11 8.29 -7.05
N THR A 101 7.81 7.88 -8.12
CA THR A 101 8.60 6.65 -8.16
C THR A 101 9.64 6.63 -7.04
N ARG A 102 10.39 7.73 -6.88
CA ARG A 102 11.42 7.84 -5.83
C ARG A 102 10.83 7.89 -4.43
N PHE A 103 9.67 8.53 -4.25
CA PHE A 103 8.97 8.50 -2.97
C PHE A 103 8.55 7.09 -2.58
N SER A 104 7.98 6.32 -3.51
CA SER A 104 7.61 4.92 -3.30
C SER A 104 8.83 4.08 -2.89
N ILE A 105 9.94 4.15 -3.65
CA ILE A 105 11.19 3.45 -3.32
C ILE A 105 11.66 3.80 -1.90
N ASN A 106 11.70 5.09 -1.56
CA ASN A 106 12.15 5.53 -0.23
C ASN A 106 11.22 5.02 0.88
N PHE A 107 9.91 5.06 0.67
CA PHE A 107 8.92 4.58 1.64
C PHE A 107 9.14 3.09 1.93
N PHE A 108 9.16 2.24 0.90
CA PHE A 108 9.33 0.80 1.05
C PHE A 108 10.72 0.44 1.60
N THR A 109 11.76 1.19 1.24
CA THR A 109 13.09 1.03 1.82
C THR A 109 13.11 1.36 3.31
N SER A 110 12.44 2.44 3.73
CA SER A 110 12.38 2.86 5.14
C SER A 110 11.65 1.88 6.06
N ILE A 111 10.76 1.06 5.50
CA ILE A 111 10.05 0.00 6.24
C ILE A 111 10.73 -1.37 6.10
N GLY A 112 11.92 -1.43 5.49
CA GLY A 112 12.69 -2.68 5.35
C GLY A 112 12.19 -3.62 4.25
N ARG A 113 11.36 -3.12 3.32
CA ARG A 113 10.78 -3.87 2.21
C ARG A 113 11.26 -3.35 0.85
N SER A 114 12.56 -3.13 0.71
CA SER A 114 13.16 -2.66 -0.55
C SER A 114 12.93 -3.64 -1.70
N ASP A 115 12.82 -4.93 -1.38
CA ASP A 115 12.47 -6.03 -2.30
C ASP A 115 11.24 -5.68 -3.14
N LEU A 116 10.23 -5.04 -2.55
CA LEU A 116 8.99 -4.68 -3.24
C LEU A 116 9.18 -3.61 -4.34
N THR A 117 10.35 -2.98 -4.41
CA THR A 117 10.64 -1.87 -5.33
C THR A 117 11.82 -2.10 -6.25
N ASP A 118 12.34 -3.33 -6.34
CA ASP A 118 13.49 -3.65 -7.18
C ASP A 118 13.26 -3.27 -8.66
N ASP A 119 12.09 -3.60 -9.21
CA ASP A 119 11.68 -3.20 -10.57
C ASP A 119 11.67 -1.67 -10.78
N LEU A 120 11.25 -0.91 -9.77
CA LEU A 120 11.21 0.56 -9.84
C LEU A 120 12.63 1.14 -9.77
N GLN A 121 13.50 0.53 -8.98
CA GLN A 121 14.90 0.91 -8.93
C GLN A 121 15.59 0.65 -10.26
N GLU A 122 15.34 -0.50 -10.88
CA GLU A 122 15.84 -0.81 -12.22
C GLU A 122 15.30 0.16 -13.25
N PHE A 123 13.99 0.46 -13.23
CA PHE A 123 13.38 1.45 -14.10
C PHE A 123 14.03 2.84 -13.97
N ILE A 124 14.30 3.32 -12.75
CA ILE A 124 15.01 4.60 -12.56
C ILE A 124 16.45 4.53 -13.07
N ARG A 125 17.16 3.41 -12.85
CA ARG A 125 18.55 3.24 -13.30
C ARG A 125 18.64 3.23 -14.83
N ALA A 126 17.72 2.54 -15.51
CA ALA A 126 17.66 2.46 -16.96
C ALA A 126 17.33 3.81 -17.63
N ASN A 127 16.47 4.64 -17.00
CA ASN A 127 16.10 5.97 -17.50
C ASN A 127 17.06 7.10 -17.08
N ARG A 128 18.26 6.78 -16.57
CA ARG A 128 19.32 7.74 -16.21
C ARG A 128 20.41 7.90 -17.27
N CYS A 129 20.24 7.27 -18.44
CA CYS A 129 21.11 7.42 -19.60
C CYS A 129 20.56 8.45 -20.59
#